data_AF-A0A3B9F5Q8-F1
#
_entry.id   AF-A0A3B9F5Q8-F1
#
_cell.length_a   1.000
_cell.length_b   1.000
_cell.length_c   1.000
_cell.angle_alpha   90.00
_cell.angle_beta   90.00
_cell.angle_gamma   90.00
#
_symmetry.space_group_name_H-M   'P 1'
#
loop_
_entity.id
_entity.type
_entity.pdbx_description
1 polymer ?
#
loop_
_entity_poly.entity_id
_entity_poly.type
_entity_poly.pdbx_seq_one_letter_code
_entity_poly.pdbx_strand_id
1 'polypeptide(L)'
;SPCVRNQAGQVLILLKKYLSRYSSEIQALAKRLLNQRDSILEEFKQLLNRKITAMRTRSHGHYSLKEVLYTGKDFIIIDFEGDTSRSLNERRMKRSPLRDVASMLQSFYCVCSMALRNEKESGIIHTDKLPVMERWSQFLFCWSSVAFLKAYFANAGDATFLPQDKSELQVLLNTFILEKSISQLDYELRNRPDWVEIALQRTLKLLEPI
;
A
#
# COMPACT_ATOMS: atom_id res chain seq x y z
N SER A 1 -2.95 2.90 -15.55
CA SER A 1 -1.95 2.48 -16.55
C SER A 1 -2.15 0.99 -16.81
N PRO A 2 -2.17 0.53 -18.07
CA PRO A 2 -2.31 -0.89 -18.44
C PRO A 2 -1.36 -1.84 -17.67
N CYS A 3 -0.21 -1.31 -17.24
CA CYS A 3 0.78 -1.99 -16.42
C CYS A 3 0.23 -2.51 -15.07
N VAL A 4 -0.60 -1.73 -14.35
CA VAL A 4 -1.03 -2.08 -12.98
C VAL A 4 -2.01 -3.26 -12.98
N ARG A 5 -2.95 -3.27 -13.93
CA ARG A 5 -3.88 -4.39 -14.12
C ARG A 5 -3.15 -5.68 -14.50
N ASN A 6 -2.16 -5.57 -15.39
CA ASN A 6 -1.33 -6.71 -15.78
C ASN A 6 -0.51 -7.23 -14.59
N GLN A 7 0.12 -6.34 -13.83
CA GLN A 7 0.86 -6.68 -12.61
C GLN A 7 -0.04 -7.40 -11.60
N ALA A 8 -1.23 -6.88 -11.31
CA ALA A 8 -2.19 -7.55 -10.42
C ALA A 8 -2.53 -8.96 -10.91
N GLY A 9 -2.79 -9.13 -12.21
CA GLY A 9 -3.02 -10.44 -12.81
C GLY A 9 -1.85 -11.42 -12.62
N GLN A 10 -0.62 -10.95 -12.81
CA GLN A 10 0.60 -11.73 -12.62
C GLN A 10 0.83 -12.12 -11.16
N VAL A 11 0.59 -11.21 -10.22
CA VAL A 11 0.71 -11.48 -8.77
C VAL A 11 -0.29 -12.55 -8.34
N LEU A 12 -1.53 -12.50 -8.82
CA LEU A 12 -2.53 -13.53 -8.51
C LEU A 12 -2.15 -14.91 -9.10
N ILE A 13 -1.56 -14.94 -10.29
CA ILE A 13 -1.02 -16.18 -10.87
C ILE A 13 0.12 -16.73 -9.99
N LEU A 14 1.03 -15.86 -9.54
CA LEU A 14 2.14 -16.23 -8.67
C LEU A 14 1.64 -16.74 -7.31
N LEU A 15 0.67 -16.06 -6.70
CA LEU A 15 0.02 -16.48 -5.47
C LEU A 15 -0.58 -17.88 -5.60
N LYS A 16 -1.31 -18.15 -6.69
CA LYS A 16 -1.87 -19.48 -6.97
C LYS A 16 -0.77 -20.55 -7.10
N LYS A 17 0.35 -20.22 -7.77
CA LYS A 17 1.49 -21.13 -7.91
C LYS A 17 2.15 -21.46 -6.58
N TYR A 18 2.20 -20.52 -5.64
CA TYR A 18 2.86 -20.69 -4.34
C TYR A 18 1.92 -21.20 -3.24
N LEU A 19 0.63 -21.40 -3.53
CA LEU A 19 -0.39 -21.75 -2.55
C LEU A 19 0.00 -22.94 -1.65
N SER A 20 0.56 -24.00 -2.23
CA SER A 20 0.95 -25.21 -1.50
C SER A 20 2.13 -25.03 -0.54
N ARG A 21 2.82 -23.89 -0.58
CA ARG A 21 3.97 -23.58 0.30
C ARG A 21 3.55 -23.05 1.66
N TYR A 22 2.28 -22.68 1.82
CA TYR A 22 1.80 -22.00 3.02
C TYR A 22 0.91 -22.90 3.88
N SER A 23 0.75 -22.53 5.16
CA SER A 23 -0.17 -23.20 6.09
C SER A 23 -1.63 -23.11 5.65
N SER A 24 -2.51 -23.91 6.27
CA SER A 24 -3.95 -23.91 6.02
C SER A 24 -4.58 -22.53 6.15
N GLU A 25 -4.14 -21.74 7.12
CA GLU A 25 -4.67 -20.42 7.44
C GLU A 25 -4.34 -19.42 6.32
N ILE A 26 -3.07 -19.38 5.90
CA ILE A 26 -2.62 -18.50 4.80
C ILE A 26 -3.23 -18.96 3.47
N GLN A 27 -3.36 -20.27 3.24
CA GLN A 27 -4.06 -20.79 2.06
C GLN A 27 -5.52 -20.32 2.01
N ALA A 28 -6.21 -20.26 3.14
CA ALA A 28 -7.59 -19.75 3.19
C ALA A 28 -7.66 -18.26 2.79
N LEU A 29 -6.74 -17.43 3.32
CA LEU A 29 -6.64 -16.02 2.94
C LEU A 29 -6.30 -15.85 1.45
N ALA A 30 -5.33 -16.62 0.94
CA ALA A 30 -4.94 -16.59 -0.45
C ALA A 30 -6.09 -16.99 -1.38
N LYS A 31 -6.84 -18.04 -1.05
CA LYS A 31 -8.05 -18.45 -1.80
C LYS A 31 -9.12 -17.36 -1.79
N ARG A 32 -9.36 -16.72 -0.64
CA ARG A 32 -10.28 -15.57 -0.56
C ARG A 32 -9.86 -14.44 -1.51
N LEU A 33 -8.56 -14.10 -1.54
CA LEU A 33 -8.07 -13.04 -2.43
C LEU A 33 -8.15 -13.44 -3.90
N LEU A 34 -7.84 -14.70 -4.24
CA LEU A 34 -7.97 -15.23 -5.60
C LEU A 34 -9.42 -15.17 -6.10
N ASN A 35 -10.41 -15.38 -5.21
CA ASN A 35 -11.83 -15.23 -5.54
C ASN A 35 -12.27 -13.77 -5.74
N GLN A 36 -11.46 -12.79 -5.30
CA GLN A 36 -11.68 -11.37 -5.52
C GLN A 36 -10.95 -10.83 -6.76
N ARG A 37 -10.45 -11.72 -7.64
CA ARG A 37 -9.72 -11.34 -8.86
C ARG A 37 -10.47 -10.29 -9.67
N ASP A 38 -11.74 -10.53 -9.97
CA ASP A 38 -12.50 -9.63 -10.84
C ASP A 38 -12.75 -8.27 -10.17
N SER A 39 -13.02 -8.25 -8.87
CA SER A 39 -13.14 -7.02 -8.06
C SER A 39 -11.86 -6.18 -8.12
N ILE A 40 -10.69 -6.81 -7.95
CA ILE A 40 -9.38 -6.13 -8.05
C ILE A 40 -9.19 -5.53 -9.45
N LEU A 41 -9.48 -6.31 -10.49
CA LEU A 41 -9.31 -5.84 -11.87
C LEU A 41 -10.30 -4.72 -12.22
N GLU A 42 -11.51 -4.76 -11.67
CA GLU A 42 -12.54 -3.73 -11.85
C GLU A 42 -12.15 -2.41 -11.17
N GLU A 43 -11.61 -2.45 -9.95
CA GLU A 43 -11.09 -1.25 -9.27
C GLU A 43 -10.05 -0.53 -10.14
N PHE A 44 -9.13 -1.27 -10.76
CA PHE A 44 -8.16 -0.68 -11.68
C PHE A 44 -8.75 -0.17 -13.00
N LYS A 45 -9.89 -0.71 -13.45
CA LYS A 45 -10.60 -0.19 -14.63
C LYS A 45 -11.27 1.15 -14.37
N GLN A 46 -11.74 1.42 -13.15
CA GLN A 46 -12.35 2.71 -12.82
C GLN A 46 -11.44 3.89 -13.16
N LEU A 47 -10.12 3.73 -12.98
CA LEU A 47 -9.13 4.75 -13.33
C LEU A 47 -8.94 4.95 -14.84
N LEU A 48 -9.22 3.93 -15.67
CA LEU A 48 -9.15 4.03 -17.13
C LEU A 48 -10.35 4.78 -17.71
N ASN A 49 -11.50 4.70 -17.04
CA ASN A 49 -12.76 5.26 -17.52
C ASN A 49 -13.05 6.69 -17.01
N ARG A 50 -12.14 7.26 -16.21
CA ARG A 50 -12.27 8.61 -15.67
C ARG A 50 -11.26 9.56 -16.30
N LYS A 51 -11.71 10.78 -16.60
CA LYS A 51 -10.82 11.89 -16.94
C LYS A 51 -10.14 12.37 -15.65
N ILE A 52 -8.82 12.22 -15.59
CA ILE A 52 -8.01 12.74 -14.47
C ILE A 52 -7.68 14.19 -14.79
N THR A 53 -8.10 15.12 -13.92
CA THR A 53 -7.88 16.56 -14.06
C THR A 53 -6.56 17.01 -13.44
N ALA A 54 -6.07 16.25 -12.45
CA ALA A 54 -4.84 16.55 -11.74
C ALA A 54 -3.58 16.49 -12.61
N MET A 55 -2.68 17.47 -12.44
CA MET A 55 -1.38 17.49 -13.11
C MET A 55 -0.45 16.38 -12.60
N ARG A 56 0.41 15.87 -13.49
CA ARG A 56 1.47 14.93 -13.13
C ARG A 56 2.74 15.67 -12.77
N THR A 57 3.38 15.28 -11.67
CA THR A 57 4.65 15.84 -11.18
C THR A 57 5.76 14.80 -11.23
N ARG A 58 7.00 15.25 -11.04
CA ARG A 58 8.07 14.32 -10.64
C ARG A 58 7.80 13.95 -9.18
N SER A 59 7.91 12.67 -8.88
CA SER A 59 7.62 12.06 -7.57
C SER A 59 8.85 11.29 -7.13
N HIS A 60 8.94 10.99 -5.84
CA HIS A 60 10.00 10.16 -5.30
C HIS A 60 9.93 8.74 -5.87
N GLY A 61 8.72 8.19 -6.06
CA GLY A 61 8.50 6.91 -6.72
C GLY A 61 8.73 5.67 -5.84
N HIS A 62 9.33 5.83 -4.67
CA HIS A 62 9.54 4.80 -3.66
C HIS A 62 9.47 5.39 -2.23
N TYR A 63 8.54 6.33 -2.00
CA TYR A 63 8.42 7.03 -0.73
C TYR A 63 7.85 6.14 0.39
N SER A 64 8.56 6.01 1.50
CA SER A 64 8.12 5.30 2.70
C SER A 64 8.79 5.87 3.95
N LEU A 65 8.49 5.33 5.13
CA LEU A 65 9.14 5.72 6.38
C LEU A 65 10.67 5.49 6.39
N LYS A 66 11.18 4.62 5.51
CA LYS A 66 12.63 4.37 5.41
C LYS A 66 13.38 5.54 4.76
N GLU A 67 12.69 6.29 3.90
CA GLU A 67 13.26 7.41 3.15
C GLU A 67 13.00 8.76 3.82
N VAL A 68 12.57 8.77 5.10
CA VAL A 68 12.30 9.97 5.89
C VAL A 68 13.15 9.97 7.15
N LEU A 69 14.05 10.96 7.25
CA LEU A 69 14.95 11.12 8.39
C LEU A 69 14.55 12.34 9.23
N TYR A 70 14.39 12.16 10.53
CA TYR A 70 14.17 13.27 11.46
C TYR A 70 15.50 13.82 11.98
N THR A 71 15.72 15.12 11.79
CA THR A 71 16.96 15.81 12.18
C THR A 71 16.91 16.43 13.58
N GLY A 72 15.82 16.23 14.33
CA GLY A 72 15.55 16.91 15.60
C GLY A 72 14.83 18.26 15.44
N LYS A 73 14.79 18.83 14.24
CA LYS A 73 14.05 20.08 13.94
C LYS A 73 13.11 19.94 12.75
N ASP A 74 13.52 19.16 11.75
CA ASP A 74 12.74 18.94 10.54
C ASP A 74 13.00 17.55 9.94
N PHE A 75 12.24 17.19 8.90
CA PHE A 75 12.40 15.97 8.14
C PHE A 75 13.18 16.20 6.85
N ILE A 76 14.12 15.29 6.56
CA ILE A 76 14.80 15.21 5.27
C ILE A 76 14.29 13.96 4.56
N ILE A 77 13.91 14.13 3.29
CA ILE A 77 13.55 13.02 2.40
C ILE A 77 14.79 12.64 1.59
N ILE A 78 15.12 11.36 1.55
CA ILE A 78 16.32 10.81 0.88
C ILE A 78 15.93 9.85 -0.26
N ASP A 79 16.92 9.27 -0.96
CA ASP A 79 16.75 8.16 -1.89
C ASP A 79 15.76 8.37 -3.06
N PHE A 80 15.88 9.51 -3.76
CA PHE A 80 15.10 9.85 -4.96
C PHE A 80 15.43 9.02 -6.22
N GLU A 81 16.06 7.85 -6.06
CA GLU A 81 16.35 6.93 -7.17
C GLU A 81 15.10 6.24 -7.73
N GLY A 82 14.01 6.23 -6.96
CA GLY A 82 12.76 5.53 -7.29
C GLY A 82 12.89 4.00 -7.21
N ASP A 83 11.92 3.30 -7.78
CA ASP A 83 11.89 1.83 -7.79
C ASP A 83 12.99 1.27 -8.71
N THR A 84 14.05 0.70 -8.11
CA THR A 84 15.23 0.19 -8.82
C THR A 84 14.94 -1.03 -9.69
N SER A 85 13.80 -1.70 -9.49
CA SER A 85 13.34 -2.77 -10.40
C SER A 85 12.85 -2.26 -11.76
N ARG A 86 12.68 -0.94 -11.90
CA ARG A 86 12.17 -0.29 -13.12
C ARG A 86 13.28 0.37 -13.93
N SER A 87 13.04 0.49 -15.23
CA SER A 87 13.96 1.18 -16.14
C SER A 87 14.13 2.66 -15.76
N LEU A 88 15.27 3.25 -16.10
CA LEU A 88 15.53 4.68 -15.85
C LEU A 88 14.46 5.59 -16.47
N ASN A 89 13.96 5.24 -17.65
CA ASN A 89 12.88 5.99 -18.30
C ASN A 89 11.60 5.96 -17.47
N GLU A 90 11.20 4.79 -16.96
CA GLU A 90 10.01 4.66 -16.12
C GLU A 90 10.14 5.43 -14.80
N ARG A 91 11.32 5.40 -14.18
CA ARG A 91 11.60 6.14 -12.94
C ARG A 91 11.54 7.66 -13.12
N ARG A 92 11.90 8.18 -14.29
CA ARG A 92 11.87 9.64 -14.59
C ARG A 92 10.49 10.15 -15.04
N MET A 93 9.52 9.26 -15.29
CA MET A 93 8.18 9.65 -15.74
C MET A 93 7.46 10.50 -14.69
N LYS A 94 6.79 11.56 -15.15
CA LYS A 94 5.85 12.30 -14.29
C LYS A 94 4.63 11.44 -13.97
N ARG A 95 4.21 11.41 -12.71
CA ARG A 95 3.07 10.61 -12.20
C ARG A 95 2.24 11.46 -11.24
N SER A 96 1.11 10.93 -10.77
CA SER A 96 0.36 11.58 -9.69
C SER A 96 1.15 11.46 -8.38
N PRO A 97 1.32 12.55 -7.61
CA PRO A 97 2.00 12.52 -6.31
C PRO A 97 1.22 11.70 -5.27
N LEU A 98 -0.07 11.43 -5.49
CA LEU A 98 -0.87 10.52 -4.66
C LEU A 98 -0.30 9.09 -4.62
N ARG A 99 0.59 8.72 -5.55
CA ARG A 99 1.31 7.43 -5.49
C ARG A 99 2.32 7.38 -4.36
N ASP A 100 3.00 8.49 -4.06
CA ASP A 100 3.90 8.58 -2.92
C ASP A 100 3.09 8.63 -1.62
N VAL A 101 1.97 9.35 -1.59
CA VAL A 101 1.00 9.34 -0.48
C VAL A 101 0.53 7.91 -0.19
N ALA A 102 0.06 7.17 -1.19
CA ALA A 102 -0.36 5.78 -1.05
C ALA A 102 0.77 4.85 -0.56
N SER A 103 2.01 5.10 -1.02
CA SER A 103 3.20 4.37 -0.60
C SER A 103 3.51 4.59 0.89
N MET A 104 3.40 5.83 1.38
CA MET A 104 3.56 6.15 2.79
C MET A 104 2.44 5.54 3.65
N LEU A 105 1.19 5.58 3.20
CA LEU A 105 0.07 4.92 3.90
C LEU A 105 0.28 3.41 4.02
N GLN A 106 0.79 2.77 2.95
CA GLN A 106 1.17 1.36 2.99
C GLN A 106 2.35 1.13 3.96
N SER A 107 3.30 2.06 4.03
CA SER A 107 4.43 2.00 4.98
C SER A 107 3.95 2.02 6.44
N PHE A 108 3.02 2.90 6.80
CA PHE A 108 2.41 2.91 8.14
C PHE A 108 1.75 1.58 8.48
N TYR A 109 0.97 1.02 7.55
CA TYR A 109 0.33 -0.27 7.76
C TYR A 109 1.37 -1.37 8.00
N CYS A 110 2.41 -1.44 7.15
CA CYS A 110 3.47 -2.42 7.31
C CYS A 110 4.13 -2.29 8.68
N VAL A 111 4.60 -1.10 9.08
CA VAL A 111 5.29 -0.91 10.36
C VAL A 111 4.41 -1.27 11.57
N CYS A 112 3.12 -0.92 11.55
CA CYS A 112 2.20 -1.27 12.64
C CYS A 112 1.95 -2.80 12.73
N SER A 113 1.75 -3.46 11.59
CA SER A 113 1.57 -4.91 11.54
C SER A 113 2.84 -5.67 11.92
N MET A 114 4.00 -5.14 11.50
CA MET A 114 5.32 -5.66 11.85
C MET A 114 5.60 -5.60 13.33
N ALA A 115 5.38 -4.44 13.95
CA ALA A 115 5.59 -4.25 15.37
C ALA A 115 4.73 -5.25 16.16
N LEU A 116 3.43 -5.35 15.85
CA LEU A 116 2.53 -6.29 16.51
C LEU A 116 3.00 -7.75 16.37
N ARG A 117 3.43 -8.16 15.18
CA ARG A 117 3.93 -9.50 14.95
C ARG A 117 5.20 -9.78 15.75
N ASN A 118 6.18 -8.87 15.71
CA ASN A 118 7.42 -9.02 16.45
C ASN A 118 7.16 -9.16 17.95
N GLU A 119 6.24 -8.36 18.49
CA GLU A 119 5.85 -8.46 19.91
C GLU A 119 5.18 -9.81 20.23
N LYS A 120 4.32 -10.33 19.33
CA LYS A 120 3.73 -11.67 19.46
C LYS A 120 4.81 -12.77 19.44
N GLU A 121 5.78 -12.67 18.54
CA GLU A 121 6.87 -13.64 18.40
C GLU A 121 7.88 -13.57 19.55
N SER A 122 8.07 -12.40 20.17
CA SER A 122 8.94 -12.21 21.33
C SER A 122 8.44 -12.91 22.61
N GLY A 123 7.16 -13.27 22.67
CA GLY A 123 6.52 -13.86 23.84
C GLY A 123 6.23 -12.85 24.98
N ILE A 124 6.53 -11.56 24.79
CA ILE A 124 6.24 -10.49 25.76
C ILE A 124 4.73 -10.27 25.90
N ILE A 125 3.98 -10.41 24.80
CA ILE A 125 2.52 -10.29 24.81
C ILE A 125 1.89 -11.66 25.08
N HIS A 126 1.22 -11.78 26.22
CA HIS A 126 0.36 -12.93 26.51
C HIS A 126 -0.83 -13.00 25.54
N THR A 127 -1.24 -14.22 25.17
CA THR A 127 -2.27 -14.50 24.16
C THR A 127 -3.61 -13.83 24.45
N ASP A 128 -3.97 -13.68 25.73
CA ASP A 128 -5.18 -13.00 26.21
C ASP A 128 -5.21 -11.49 25.87
N LYS A 129 -4.04 -10.86 25.73
CA LYS A 129 -3.91 -9.43 25.38
C LYS A 129 -3.85 -9.19 23.87
N LEU A 130 -3.70 -10.23 23.04
CA LEU A 130 -3.57 -10.07 21.58
C LEU A 130 -4.74 -9.27 20.95
N PRO A 131 -6.02 -9.50 21.29
CA PRO A 131 -7.11 -8.74 20.68
C PRO A 131 -7.06 -7.25 21.00
N VAL A 132 -6.55 -6.87 22.18
CA VAL A 132 -6.38 -5.46 22.57
C VAL A 132 -5.22 -4.85 21.80
N MET A 133 -4.12 -5.59 21.63
CA MET A 133 -2.93 -5.15 20.89
C MET A 133 -3.21 -4.99 19.40
N GLU A 134 -4.02 -5.87 18.80
CA GLU A 134 -4.53 -5.74 17.43
C GLU A 134 -5.32 -4.45 17.24
N ARG A 135 -6.20 -4.10 18.20
CA ARG A 135 -6.95 -2.83 18.18
C ARG A 135 -6.04 -1.62 18.26
N TRP A 136 -5.02 -1.67 19.12
CA TRP A 136 -4.03 -0.58 19.23
C TRP A 136 -3.18 -0.42 17.97
N SER A 137 -2.75 -1.52 17.36
CA SER A 137 -2.03 -1.48 16.07
C SER A 137 -2.90 -0.86 14.98
N GLN A 138 -4.17 -1.26 14.89
CA GLN A 138 -5.11 -0.65 13.95
C GLN A 138 -5.35 0.84 14.25
N PHE A 139 -5.50 1.21 15.52
CA PHE A 139 -5.66 2.60 15.94
C PHE A 139 -4.45 3.45 15.53
N LEU A 140 -3.23 2.99 15.83
CA LEU A 140 -2.00 3.71 15.49
C LEU A 140 -1.83 3.88 13.98
N PHE A 141 -2.11 2.83 13.19
CA PHE A 141 -2.13 2.91 11.74
C PHE A 141 -3.15 3.97 11.24
N CYS A 142 -4.39 3.91 11.72
CA CYS A 142 -5.44 4.84 11.31
C CYS A 142 -5.11 6.28 11.71
N TRP A 143 -4.68 6.50 12.96
CA TRP A 143 -4.32 7.82 13.48
C TRP A 143 -3.17 8.44 12.68
N SER A 144 -2.10 7.68 12.46
CA SER A 144 -0.95 8.14 11.67
C SER A 144 -1.34 8.47 10.23
N SER A 145 -2.18 7.63 9.62
CA SER A 145 -2.70 7.85 8.26
C SER A 145 -3.53 9.13 8.17
N VAL A 146 -4.44 9.36 9.13
CA VAL A 146 -5.28 10.56 9.18
C VAL A 146 -4.44 11.81 9.43
N ALA A 147 -3.50 11.76 10.37
CA ALA A 147 -2.60 12.88 10.67
C ALA A 147 -1.77 13.26 9.44
N PHE A 148 -1.18 12.26 8.77
CA PHE A 148 -0.41 12.45 7.54
C PHE A 148 -1.25 13.04 6.41
N LEU A 149 -2.43 12.47 6.12
CA LEU A 149 -3.31 12.97 5.06
C LEU A 149 -3.81 14.39 5.33
N LYS A 150 -4.21 14.69 6.57
CA LYS A 150 -4.63 16.04 6.96
C LYS A 150 -3.51 17.05 6.72
N ALA A 151 -2.30 16.74 7.19
CA ALA A 151 -1.14 17.61 6.98
C ALA A 151 -0.81 17.74 5.48
N TYR A 152 -0.80 16.64 4.74
CA TYR A 152 -0.50 16.64 3.31
C TYR A 152 -1.48 17.51 2.52
N PHE A 153 -2.79 17.34 2.72
CA PHE A 153 -3.81 18.12 2.01
C PHE A 153 -3.85 19.58 2.45
N ALA A 154 -3.65 19.87 3.75
CA ALA A 154 -3.56 21.25 4.24
C ALA A 154 -2.37 22.00 3.61
N ASN A 155 -1.22 21.35 3.48
CA ASN A 155 -0.02 21.97 2.87
C ASN A 155 -0.09 22.02 1.35
N ALA A 156 -0.73 21.03 0.70
CA ALA A 156 -0.91 21.05 -0.74
C ALA A 156 -1.93 22.11 -1.19
N GLY A 157 -2.92 22.45 -0.35
CA GLY A 157 -3.94 23.45 -0.65
C GLY A 157 -4.62 23.19 -2.01
N ASP A 158 -4.76 24.25 -2.80
CA ASP A 158 -5.38 24.20 -4.14
C ASP A 158 -4.39 23.85 -5.26
N ALA A 159 -3.29 23.16 -4.94
CA ALA A 159 -2.28 22.80 -5.93
C ALA A 159 -2.87 22.01 -7.10
N THR A 160 -2.50 22.38 -8.31
CA THR A 160 -3.00 21.80 -9.57
C THR A 160 -2.64 20.33 -9.78
N PHE A 161 -1.70 19.79 -8.98
CA PHE A 161 -1.35 18.37 -9.00
C PHE A 161 -2.31 17.49 -8.18
N LEU A 162 -3.26 18.08 -7.46
CA LEU A 162 -4.34 17.37 -6.79
C LEU A 162 -5.67 17.54 -7.54
N PRO A 163 -6.50 16.48 -7.59
CA PRO A 163 -7.87 16.62 -8.03
C PRO A 163 -8.65 17.56 -7.11
N GLN A 164 -9.42 18.45 -7.71
CA GLN A 164 -10.34 19.32 -6.97
C GLN A 164 -11.66 18.61 -6.65
N ASP A 165 -12.06 17.67 -7.51
CA ASP A 165 -13.20 16.79 -7.24
C ASP A 165 -12.84 15.71 -6.20
N LYS A 166 -13.62 15.64 -5.13
CA LYS A 166 -13.43 14.67 -4.06
C LYS A 166 -13.64 13.24 -4.55
N SER A 167 -14.53 13.01 -5.51
CA SER A 167 -14.73 11.66 -6.07
C SER A 167 -13.51 11.20 -6.86
N GLU A 168 -12.94 12.07 -7.70
CA GLU A 168 -11.68 11.82 -8.41
C GLU A 168 -10.53 11.54 -7.43
N LEU A 169 -10.38 12.35 -6.38
CA LEU A 169 -9.37 12.15 -5.34
C LEU A 169 -9.49 10.78 -4.66
N GLN A 170 -10.71 10.41 -4.26
CA GLN A 170 -10.98 9.14 -3.59
C GLN A 170 -10.64 7.95 -4.49
N VAL A 171 -11.08 7.96 -5.75
CA VAL A 171 -10.77 6.89 -6.71
C VAL A 171 -9.27 6.76 -6.93
N LEU A 172 -8.55 7.87 -7.12
CA LEU A 172 -7.10 7.84 -7.31
C LEU A 172 -6.37 7.28 -6.09
N LEU A 173 -6.73 7.76 -4.89
CA LEU A 173 -6.06 7.35 -3.66
C LEU A 173 -6.34 5.87 -3.36
N ASN A 174 -7.60 5.42 -3.45
CA ASN A 174 -7.96 4.01 -3.26
C ASN A 174 -7.23 3.11 -4.26
N THR A 175 -7.22 3.49 -5.54
CA THR A 175 -6.53 2.75 -6.59
C THR A 175 -5.03 2.64 -6.30
N PHE A 176 -4.38 3.73 -5.90
CA PHE A 176 -2.94 3.70 -5.64
C PHE A 176 -2.58 2.95 -4.35
N ILE A 177 -3.43 3.00 -3.32
CA ILE A 177 -3.23 2.19 -2.11
C ILE A 177 -3.36 0.70 -2.45
N LEU A 178 -4.35 0.31 -3.25
CA LEU A 178 -4.50 -1.08 -3.71
C LEU A 178 -3.30 -1.51 -4.58
N GLU A 179 -2.85 -0.67 -5.52
CA GLU A 179 -1.64 -0.92 -6.31
C GLU A 179 -0.41 -1.17 -5.42
N LYS A 180 -0.24 -0.38 -4.36
CA LYS A 180 0.87 -0.53 -3.42
C LYS A 180 0.75 -1.80 -2.58
N SER A 181 -0.46 -2.15 -2.13
CA SER A 181 -0.70 -3.42 -1.42
C SER A 181 -0.37 -4.63 -2.30
N ILE A 182 -0.78 -4.62 -3.57
CA ILE A 182 -0.47 -5.70 -4.53
C ILE A 182 1.03 -5.77 -4.85
N SER A 183 1.69 -4.63 -4.98
CA SER A 183 3.15 -4.58 -5.17
C SER A 183 3.88 -5.15 -3.96
N GLN A 184 3.42 -4.85 -2.75
CA GLN A 184 3.95 -5.46 -1.53
C GLN A 184 3.74 -6.98 -1.52
N LEU A 185 2.55 -7.45 -1.90
CA LEU A 185 2.27 -8.88 -1.98
C LEU A 185 3.21 -9.60 -2.97
N ASP A 186 3.48 -9.01 -4.14
CA ASP A 186 4.49 -9.56 -5.07
C ASP A 186 5.87 -9.67 -4.44
N TYR A 187 6.29 -8.61 -3.72
CA TYR A 187 7.57 -8.59 -3.03
C TYR A 187 7.65 -9.69 -1.97
N GLU A 188 6.64 -9.83 -1.10
CA GLU A 188 6.66 -10.83 -0.03
C GLU A 188 6.61 -12.26 -0.58
N LEU A 189 5.83 -12.50 -1.64
CA LEU A 189 5.78 -13.81 -2.31
C LEU A 189 7.17 -14.26 -2.81
N ARG A 190 8.01 -13.33 -3.23
CA ARG A 190 9.33 -13.61 -3.81
C ARG A 190 10.45 -13.64 -2.77
N ASN A 191 10.36 -12.79 -1.74
CA ASN A 191 11.50 -12.50 -0.88
C ASN A 191 11.30 -12.94 0.58
N ARG A 192 10.05 -12.94 1.09
CA ARG A 192 9.78 -13.22 2.52
C ARG A 192 8.45 -13.98 2.67
N PRO A 193 8.45 -15.29 2.42
CA PRO A 193 7.22 -16.09 2.46
C PRO A 193 6.44 -15.96 3.77
N ASP A 194 7.13 -15.78 4.90
CA ASP A 194 6.48 -15.67 6.21
C ASP A 194 5.60 -14.42 6.33
N TRP A 195 5.82 -13.41 5.48
CA TRP A 195 5.18 -12.08 5.56
C TRP A 195 3.97 -11.93 4.64
N VAL A 196 3.69 -12.95 3.85
CA VAL A 196 2.59 -12.97 2.88
C VAL A 196 1.24 -12.81 3.56
N GLU A 197 1.07 -13.33 4.78
CA GLU A 197 -0.17 -13.17 5.55
C GLU A 197 -0.57 -11.69 5.71
N ILE A 198 0.37 -10.84 6.13
CA ILE A 198 0.13 -9.41 6.35
C ILE A 198 -0.29 -8.72 5.04
N ALA A 199 0.38 -9.04 3.93
CA ALA A 199 0.06 -8.48 2.61
C ALA A 199 -1.31 -8.95 2.09
N LEU A 200 -1.67 -10.21 2.34
CA LEU A 200 -3.00 -10.76 1.99
C LEU A 200 -4.11 -10.07 2.79
N GLN A 201 -3.95 -9.96 4.11
CA GLN A 201 -4.92 -9.31 4.99
C GLN A 201 -5.14 -7.84 4.59
N ARG A 202 -4.06 -7.11 4.30
CA ARG A 202 -4.15 -5.73 3.82
C ARG A 202 -4.95 -5.62 2.53
N THR A 203 -4.62 -6.46 1.55
CA THR A 203 -5.25 -6.41 0.24
C THR A 203 -6.73 -6.77 0.33
N LEU A 204 -7.09 -7.80 1.12
CA LEU A 204 -8.49 -8.15 1.38
C LEU A 204 -9.25 -7.01 2.04
N LYS A 205 -8.67 -6.37 3.06
CA LYS A 205 -9.31 -5.25 3.77
C LYS A 205 -9.56 -4.03 2.87
N LEU A 206 -8.72 -3.81 1.86
CA LEU A 206 -8.92 -2.75 0.87
C LEU A 206 -10.03 -3.04 -0.15
N LEU A 207 -10.48 -4.30 -0.23
CA LEU A 207 -11.57 -4.74 -1.11
C LEU A 207 -12.91 -4.86 -0.37
N GLU A 208 -12.92 -4.68 0.95
CA GLU A 208 -14.16 -4.63 1.73
C GLU A 208 -14.89 -3.32 1.42
N PRO A 209 -16.22 -3.34 1.26
CA PRO A 209 -17.00 -2.12 1.10
C PRO A 209 -16.82 -1.23 2.34
N ILE A 210 -16.67 0.08 2.10
CA ILE A 210 -16.61 1.12 3.15
C ILE A 210 -17.97 1.24 3.82
#